data_AF-A0A7R9YY58-F1
#
_entry.id   AF-A0A7R9YY58-F1
#
_cell.length_a   1.000
_cell.length_b   1.000
_cell.length_c   1.000
_cell.angle_alpha   90.00
_cell.angle_beta   90.00
_cell.angle_gamma   90.00
#
_symmetry.space_group_name_H-M   'P 1'
#
loop_
_entity.id
_entity.type
_entity.pdbx_description
1 polymer ?
#
loop_
_entity_poly.entity_id
_entity_poly.type
_entity_poly.pdbx_seq_one_letter_code
_entity_poly.pdbx_strand_id
1 'polypeptide(L)'
;ERVGGGGGLGGGRGSGDPAEQHGAASGTAPTRASGVAPPASSRLPGTPPGLEPLGGPVGAPPASRASSLGALPSALPSDEALGLTGGPLHDVARLEAEVWEALDSYAALWMRVHGRQLSRLPLGLLQLRPPPPSSGSAAAPPSLGMASGGSAACADARWPLLRRASRLSWAVAAVFCEPERPAVRQAVLEECSIVRRLRVGLGWVLGQRSVLAARAAVEGVTGGGGSSGGGGDEAGGGGGD
;
A
#
# COMPACT_ATOMS: atom_id res chain seq x y z
N GLU A 1 43.35 14.41 25.11
CA GLU A 1 43.66 13.18 24.35
C GLU A 1 43.27 11.96 25.17
N ARG A 2 42.28 11.18 24.74
CA ARG A 2 42.11 9.78 25.15
C ARG A 2 41.49 9.02 23.98
N VAL A 3 42.34 8.22 23.35
CA VAL A 3 42.03 7.18 22.38
C VAL A 3 41.60 5.94 23.17
N GLY A 4 40.50 5.32 22.76
CA GLY A 4 40.11 3.97 23.14
C GLY A 4 39.01 3.53 22.19
N GLY A 5 39.12 2.48 21.36
CA GLY A 5 39.95 1.29 21.48
C GLY A 5 39.05 0.12 21.91
N GLY A 6 38.71 -0.76 20.97
CA GLY A 6 37.93 -1.98 21.19
C GLY A 6 36.86 -2.12 20.09
N GLY A 7 36.90 -3.10 19.18
CA GLY A 7 37.38 -4.46 19.31
C GLY A 7 36.14 -5.37 19.33
N GLY A 8 35.79 -5.95 18.19
CA GLY A 8 34.59 -6.78 18.05
C GLY A 8 34.65 -7.65 16.80
N LEU A 9 35.54 -8.66 16.83
CA LEU A 9 35.56 -9.77 15.88
C LEU A 9 34.69 -10.90 16.45
N GLY A 10 33.65 -11.29 15.72
CA GLY A 10 32.93 -12.55 15.90
C GLY A 10 32.13 -12.77 14.60
N GLY A 11 32.37 -13.80 13.78
CA GLY A 11 32.75 -15.17 14.12
C GLY A 11 31.47 -16.01 14.09
N GLY A 12 31.09 -16.53 12.93
CA GLY A 12 29.85 -17.30 12.77
C GLY A 12 29.69 -17.90 11.39
N ARG A 13 30.64 -18.78 11.00
CA ARG A 13 30.46 -19.69 9.87
C ARG A 13 29.46 -20.78 10.27
N GLY A 14 28.23 -20.66 9.78
CA GLY A 14 27.23 -21.73 9.81
C GLY A 14 27.07 -22.33 8.43
N SER A 15 27.96 -23.26 8.07
CA SER A 15 27.79 -24.14 6.91
C SER A 15 26.87 -25.28 7.35
N GLY A 16 25.66 -25.31 6.82
CA GLY A 16 24.65 -26.32 7.12
C GLY A 16 23.92 -26.71 5.86
N ASP A 17 24.61 -27.45 5.00
CA ASP A 17 24.00 -28.30 3.99
C ASP A 17 23.69 -29.63 4.68
N PRO A 18 22.44 -30.12 4.60
CA PRO A 18 22.33 -31.43 3.99
C PRO A 18 21.06 -31.66 3.18
N ALA A 19 21.25 -32.55 2.19
CA ALA A 19 20.33 -33.56 1.71
C ALA A 19 19.28 -33.11 0.68
N GLU A 20 19.71 -33.25 -0.57
CA GLU A 20 19.04 -34.09 -1.57
C GLU A 20 17.89 -34.96 -1.02
N GLN A 21 16.65 -34.56 -1.33
CA GLN A 21 15.57 -35.52 -1.53
C GLN A 21 14.95 -35.29 -2.91
N HIS A 22 15.36 -36.18 -3.81
CA HIS A 22 14.67 -36.48 -5.05
C HIS A 22 13.24 -36.94 -4.73
N GLY A 23 12.26 -36.13 -5.12
CA GLY A 23 10.85 -36.48 -5.16
C GLY A 23 10.27 -36.09 -6.52
N ALA A 24 10.48 -36.94 -7.53
CA ALA A 24 9.82 -36.84 -8.82
C ALA A 24 8.33 -37.20 -8.65
N ALA A 25 7.47 -36.19 -8.57
CA ALA A 25 6.04 -36.36 -8.73
C ALA A 25 5.63 -35.87 -10.12
N SER A 26 5.52 -36.82 -11.06
CA SER A 26 4.78 -36.66 -12.30
C SER A 26 3.32 -36.33 -11.97
N GLY A 27 2.99 -35.04 -11.95
CA GLY A 27 1.62 -34.54 -11.90
C GLY A 27 1.08 -34.40 -13.31
N THR A 28 0.30 -35.40 -13.73
CA THR A 28 -0.47 -35.47 -14.96
C THR A 28 -1.27 -34.19 -15.22
N ALA A 29 -1.11 -33.65 -16.43
CA ALA A 29 -1.92 -32.55 -16.94
C ALA A 29 -3.41 -32.95 -17.00
N PRO A 30 -4.35 -32.12 -16.51
CA PRO A 30 -5.75 -32.33 -16.79
C PRO A 30 -6.05 -31.94 -18.24
N THR A 31 -6.33 -32.97 -19.02
CA THR A 31 -6.90 -32.93 -20.36
C THR A 31 -8.15 -32.04 -20.39
N ARG A 32 -8.10 -31.09 -21.32
CA ARG A 32 -9.18 -30.32 -21.92
C ARG A 32 -10.47 -31.15 -22.09
N ALA A 33 -11.51 -30.81 -21.34
CA ALA A 33 -12.89 -31.21 -21.64
C ALA A 33 -13.56 -30.08 -22.45
N SER A 34 -13.75 -30.36 -23.73
CA SER A 34 -14.63 -29.62 -24.63
C SER A 34 -16.09 -29.81 -24.22
N GLY A 35 -16.89 -28.75 -24.37
CA GLY A 35 -18.29 -28.88 -24.77
C GLY A 35 -19.31 -28.99 -23.63
N VAL A 36 -19.81 -27.84 -23.19
CA VAL A 36 -21.22 -27.71 -22.77
C VAL A 36 -21.79 -26.50 -23.47
N ALA A 37 -22.76 -26.77 -24.36
CA ALA A 37 -23.54 -25.80 -25.09
C ALA A 37 -24.40 -24.94 -24.13
N PRO A 38 -24.68 -23.66 -24.45
CA PRO A 38 -25.62 -22.86 -23.69
C PRO A 38 -27.06 -23.39 -23.88
N PRO A 39 -27.86 -23.57 -22.81
CA PRO A 39 -29.29 -23.80 -22.97
C PRO A 39 -29.97 -22.54 -23.52
N ALA A 40 -30.87 -22.80 -24.47
CA ALA A 40 -31.59 -21.84 -25.26
C ALA A 40 -32.51 -20.92 -24.43
N SER A 41 -32.66 -19.70 -24.96
CA SER A 41 -33.76 -18.76 -24.84
C SER A 41 -35.02 -19.27 -24.12
N SER A 42 -35.25 -18.79 -22.89
CA SER A 42 -36.60 -18.71 -22.35
C SER A 42 -37.19 -17.33 -22.67
N ARG A 43 -38.24 -17.39 -23.49
CA ARG A 43 -39.07 -16.29 -23.94
C ARG A 43 -39.83 -15.65 -22.78
N LEU A 44 -40.05 -14.35 -22.95
CA LEU A 44 -40.94 -13.46 -22.21
C LEU A 44 -42.35 -14.04 -22.01
N PRO A 45 -43.05 -13.60 -20.95
CA PRO A 45 -44.48 -13.32 -21.06
C PRO A 45 -44.80 -11.86 -20.71
N GLY A 46 -45.52 -11.20 -21.62
CA GLY A 46 -46.57 -10.24 -21.25
C GLY A 46 -46.18 -8.77 -21.17
N THR A 47 -46.10 -8.11 -22.32
CA THR A 47 -46.35 -6.66 -22.42
C THR A 47 -47.88 -6.45 -22.46
N PRO A 48 -48.50 -5.74 -21.51
CA PRO A 48 -49.87 -5.25 -21.68
C PRO A 48 -49.89 -4.11 -22.72
N PRO A 49 -50.91 -4.05 -23.59
CA PRO A 49 -51.09 -2.93 -24.50
C PRO A 49 -51.80 -1.77 -23.79
N GLY A 50 -51.37 -0.55 -24.10
CA GLY A 50 -52.16 0.66 -23.91
C GLY A 50 -51.70 1.53 -22.75
N LEU A 51 -50.99 2.60 -23.09
CA LEU A 51 -51.42 3.99 -22.91
C LEU A 51 -50.28 4.91 -23.41
N GLU A 52 -50.38 5.34 -24.67
CA GLU A 52 -49.73 6.55 -25.20
C GLU A 52 -50.47 7.80 -24.63
N PRO A 53 -50.03 9.04 -24.90
CA PRO A 53 -48.80 9.68 -24.41
C PRO A 53 -49.13 11.06 -23.80
N LEU A 54 -48.48 11.46 -22.72
CA LEU A 54 -48.49 12.87 -22.31
C LEU A 54 -47.06 13.33 -22.10
N GLY A 55 -46.57 14.06 -23.10
CA GLY A 55 -45.28 14.71 -23.11
C GLY A 55 -45.09 15.57 -21.86
N GLY A 56 -44.25 15.09 -20.97
CA GLY A 56 -43.54 15.93 -20.01
C GLY A 56 -42.26 16.43 -20.69
N PRO A 57 -41.87 17.70 -20.50
CA PRO A 57 -40.62 18.22 -21.06
C PRO A 57 -39.48 17.32 -20.63
N VAL A 58 -38.68 16.88 -21.60
CA VAL A 58 -37.41 16.18 -21.40
C VAL A 58 -36.51 17.13 -20.61
N GLY A 59 -36.63 17.09 -19.30
CA GLY A 59 -35.78 17.79 -18.37
C GLY A 59 -34.38 17.26 -18.57
N ALA A 60 -33.50 18.13 -19.08
CA ALA A 60 -32.09 17.86 -19.22
C ALA A 60 -31.57 17.19 -17.92
N PRO A 61 -30.74 16.15 -18.03
CA PRO A 61 -30.20 15.48 -16.86
C PRO A 61 -29.51 16.53 -15.97
N PRO A 62 -29.77 16.54 -14.65
CA PRO A 62 -29.16 17.53 -13.78
C PRO A 62 -27.64 17.33 -13.79
N ALA A 63 -26.93 18.24 -14.46
CA ALA A 63 -25.47 18.34 -14.46
C ALA A 63 -24.88 18.64 -13.07
N SER A 64 -25.71 18.74 -12.03
CA SER A 64 -25.35 19.20 -10.69
C SER A 64 -24.94 18.10 -9.70
N ARG A 65 -24.78 16.84 -10.13
CA ARG A 65 -24.31 15.75 -9.23
C ARG A 65 -22.79 15.72 -9.01
N ALA A 66 -22.01 16.55 -9.69
CA ALA A 66 -20.55 16.60 -9.51
C ALA A 66 -20.10 17.35 -8.25
N SER A 67 -20.95 18.18 -7.64
CA SER A 67 -20.52 19.11 -6.58
C SER A 67 -20.58 18.55 -5.15
N SER A 68 -20.87 17.26 -4.98
CA SER A 68 -20.89 16.59 -3.67
C SER A 68 -19.99 15.36 -3.64
N LEU A 69 -18.93 15.35 -4.46
CA LEU A 69 -17.75 14.53 -4.18
C LEU A 69 -17.15 15.07 -2.88
N GLY A 70 -17.53 14.44 -1.75
CA GLY A 70 -17.14 14.85 -0.41
C GLY A 70 -15.68 15.26 -0.38
N ALA A 71 -15.43 16.49 0.09
CA ALA A 71 -14.19 17.23 -0.09
C ALA A 71 -12.99 16.29 -0.19
N LEU A 72 -12.43 16.19 -1.41
CA LEU A 72 -11.09 15.65 -1.59
C LEU A 72 -10.19 16.30 -0.55
N PRO A 73 -9.20 15.58 0.01
CA PRO A 73 -8.26 16.17 0.96
C PRO A 73 -7.81 17.53 0.41
N SER A 74 -8.10 18.60 1.16
CA SER A 74 -8.17 19.98 0.64
C SER A 74 -6.85 20.49 0.06
N ALA A 75 -5.75 19.75 0.24
CA ALA A 75 -4.50 19.96 -0.46
C ALA A 75 -3.95 18.61 -0.93
N LEU A 76 -4.17 18.27 -2.20
CA LEU A 76 -3.31 17.29 -2.86
C LEU A 76 -1.91 17.90 -2.94
N PRO A 77 -0.84 17.13 -2.65
CA PRO A 77 0.51 17.65 -2.76
C PRO A 77 0.78 18.11 -4.20
N SER A 78 1.26 19.35 -4.35
CA SER A 78 1.64 19.95 -5.63
C SER A 78 2.79 19.19 -6.27
N ASP A 79 2.90 19.22 -7.59
CA ASP A 79 3.99 18.54 -8.32
C ASP A 79 5.37 19.05 -7.89
N GLU A 80 5.46 20.33 -7.55
CA GLU A 80 6.67 20.96 -7.00
C GLU A 80 7.03 20.42 -5.61
N ALA A 81 6.04 20.21 -4.73
CA ALA A 81 6.25 19.66 -3.40
C ALA A 81 6.74 18.20 -3.46
N LEU A 82 6.30 17.47 -4.48
CA LEU A 82 6.73 16.10 -4.77
C LEU A 82 7.99 16.07 -5.66
N GLY A 83 8.52 17.23 -6.05
CA GLY A 83 9.62 17.40 -7.01
C GLY A 83 9.48 16.53 -8.26
N LEU A 84 8.28 16.49 -8.84
CA LEU A 84 8.05 15.80 -10.11
C LEU A 84 8.73 16.62 -11.22
N THR A 85 9.53 15.93 -12.01
CA THR A 85 10.46 16.55 -12.97
C THR A 85 9.93 16.51 -14.41
N GLY A 86 8.75 15.92 -14.62
CA GLY A 86 8.17 15.68 -15.95
C GLY A 86 8.65 14.39 -16.59
N GLY A 87 9.61 13.66 -15.97
CA GLY A 87 10.03 12.34 -16.39
C GLY A 87 9.06 11.27 -15.87
N PRO A 88 8.19 10.67 -16.71
CA PRO A 88 7.05 9.89 -16.22
C PRO A 88 7.44 8.69 -15.36
N LEU A 89 8.59 8.07 -15.63
CA LEU A 89 9.06 6.91 -14.87
C LEU A 89 9.74 7.30 -13.56
N HIS A 90 10.55 8.36 -13.59
CA HIS A 90 11.18 8.90 -12.40
C HIS A 90 10.12 9.39 -11.41
N ASP A 91 9.13 10.11 -11.94
CA ASP A 91 8.01 10.64 -11.17
C ASP A 91 7.15 9.51 -10.58
N VAL A 92 6.92 8.41 -11.32
CA VAL A 92 6.24 7.21 -10.79
C VAL A 92 7.07 6.54 -9.70
N ALA A 93 8.38 6.34 -9.89
CA ALA A 93 9.24 5.72 -8.87
C ALA A 93 9.28 6.55 -7.59
N ARG A 94 9.36 7.88 -7.73
CA ARG A 94 9.34 8.81 -6.60
C ARG A 94 8.02 8.76 -5.86
N LEU A 95 6.89 8.82 -6.58
CA LEU A 95 5.56 8.69 -5.98
C LEU A 95 5.35 7.33 -5.30
N GLU A 96 5.86 6.24 -5.87
CA GLU A 96 5.82 4.91 -5.24
C GLU A 96 6.57 4.93 -3.89
N ALA A 97 7.78 5.52 -3.85
CA ALA A 97 8.57 5.62 -2.62
C ALA A 97 7.87 6.48 -1.54
N GLU A 98 7.36 7.66 -1.92
CA GLU A 98 6.64 8.57 -1.03
C GLU A 98 5.38 7.91 -0.43
N VAL A 99 4.63 7.15 -1.25
CA VAL A 99 3.47 6.39 -0.78
C VAL A 99 3.89 5.34 0.24
N TRP A 100 4.98 4.60 0.00
CA TRP A 100 5.48 3.61 0.95
C TRP A 100 5.91 4.23 2.28
N GLU A 101 6.65 5.34 2.24
CA GLU A 101 7.06 6.05 3.45
C GLU A 101 5.87 6.57 4.25
N ALA A 102 4.86 7.12 3.57
CA ALA A 102 3.64 7.59 4.20
C ALA A 102 2.86 6.42 4.85
N LEU A 103 2.79 5.25 4.19
CA LEU A 103 2.17 4.05 4.74
C LEU A 103 2.92 3.50 5.95
N ASP A 104 4.25 3.44 5.92
CA ASP A 104 5.06 3.02 7.07
C ASP A 104 4.87 3.97 8.26
N SER A 105 4.88 5.28 8.01
CA SER A 105 4.61 6.31 9.02
C SER A 105 3.20 6.17 9.62
N TYR A 106 2.19 5.94 8.78
CA TYR A 106 0.82 5.68 9.21
C TYR A 106 0.73 4.42 10.08
N ALA A 107 1.39 3.33 9.68
CA ALA A 107 1.40 2.08 10.42
C ALA A 107 2.05 2.23 11.81
N ALA A 108 3.16 2.97 11.91
CA ALA A 108 3.81 3.27 13.17
C ALA A 108 2.91 4.10 14.12
N LEU A 109 2.23 5.12 13.60
CA LEU A 109 1.27 5.91 14.39
C LEU A 109 0.06 5.09 14.81
N TRP A 110 -0.46 4.24 13.92
CA TRP A 110 -1.57 3.34 14.23
C TRP A 110 -1.21 2.41 15.40
N MET A 111 -0.03 1.79 15.33
CA MET A 111 0.53 0.97 16.40
C MET A 111 0.58 1.72 17.73
N ARG A 112 1.07 2.96 17.71
CA ARG A 112 1.19 3.79 18.91
C ARG A 112 -0.16 4.13 19.55
N VAL A 113 -1.15 4.50 18.74
CA VAL A 113 -2.50 4.91 19.21
C VAL A 113 -3.34 3.71 19.66
N HIS A 114 -3.25 2.58 18.95
CA HIS A 114 -4.15 1.44 19.20
C HIS A 114 -3.49 0.27 19.93
N GLY A 115 -2.17 0.31 20.15
CA GLY A 115 -1.40 -0.79 20.77
C GLY A 115 -1.42 -2.10 19.98
N ARG A 116 -1.83 -2.09 18.71
CA ARG A 116 -2.01 -3.29 17.88
C ARG A 116 -1.55 -3.06 16.44
N GLN A 117 -0.99 -4.10 15.84
CA GLN A 117 -0.54 -4.06 14.44
C GLN A 117 -1.72 -3.87 13.51
N LEU A 118 -1.47 -3.18 12.39
CA LEU A 118 -2.37 -3.17 11.24
C LEU A 118 -2.38 -4.57 10.63
N SER A 119 -3.12 -5.50 11.27
CA SER A 119 -3.39 -6.84 10.75
C SER A 119 -4.13 -6.81 9.41
N ARG A 120 -4.66 -5.65 9.04
CA ARG A 120 -5.54 -5.41 7.90
C ARG A 120 -4.91 -4.66 6.74
N LEU A 121 -3.61 -4.36 6.74
CA LEU A 121 -2.96 -4.05 5.47
C LEU A 121 -3.10 -5.31 4.62
N PRO A 122 -3.84 -5.27 3.48
CA PRO A 122 -4.00 -6.43 2.62
C PRO A 122 -2.62 -7.06 2.40
N LEU A 123 -2.46 -8.36 2.65
CA LEU A 123 -1.18 -9.05 2.43
C LEU A 123 -0.60 -8.76 1.04
N GLY A 124 -1.48 -8.51 0.07
CA GLY A 124 -1.11 -8.08 -1.27
C GLY A 124 -0.37 -6.73 -1.34
N LEU A 125 -0.57 -5.79 -0.41
CA LEU A 125 0.22 -4.55 -0.34
C LEU A 125 1.66 -4.85 0.06
N LEU A 126 1.88 -5.62 1.12
CA LEU A 126 3.25 -5.92 1.59
C LEU A 126 4.08 -6.63 0.52
N GLN A 127 3.46 -7.45 -0.32
CA GLN A 127 4.10 -8.10 -1.47
C GLN A 127 4.52 -7.13 -2.59
N LEU A 128 4.01 -5.90 -2.58
CA LEU A 128 4.36 -4.85 -3.55
C LEU A 128 5.51 -3.96 -3.07
N ARG A 129 6.00 -4.15 -1.84
CA ARG A 129 7.09 -3.34 -1.30
C ARG A 129 8.34 -3.55 -2.17
N PRO A 130 9.00 -2.47 -2.65
CA PRO A 130 10.27 -2.62 -3.33
C PRO A 130 11.28 -3.29 -2.38
N PRO A 131 12.10 -4.24 -2.88
CA PRO A 131 13.14 -4.82 -2.05
C PRO A 131 14.07 -3.70 -1.57
N PRO A 132 14.54 -3.74 -0.31
CA PRO A 132 15.48 -2.75 0.18
C PRO A 132 16.71 -2.74 -0.74
N PRO A 133 17.28 -1.55 -1.04
CA PRO A 133 18.53 -1.50 -1.78
C PRO A 133 19.54 -2.35 -1.00
N SER A 134 20.07 -3.39 -1.64
CA SER A 134 20.99 -4.31 -0.97
C SER A 134 22.24 -3.52 -0.57
N SER A 135 22.38 -3.19 0.72
CA SER A 135 23.32 -2.19 1.25
C SER A 135 24.82 -2.50 1.09
N GLY A 136 25.25 -3.35 0.16
CA GLY A 136 26.67 -3.65 0.03
C GLY A 136 27.05 -4.85 -0.80
N SER A 137 26.10 -5.51 -1.48
CA SER A 137 26.51 -6.42 -2.53
C SER A 137 26.49 -5.63 -3.83
N ALA A 138 27.67 -5.12 -4.22
CA ALA A 138 28.00 -4.95 -5.62
C ALA A 138 27.93 -6.35 -6.26
N ALA A 139 26.70 -6.85 -6.40
CA ALA A 139 26.41 -8.13 -6.97
C ALA A 139 26.88 -8.00 -8.41
N ALA A 140 27.98 -8.69 -8.71
CA ALA A 140 28.36 -8.99 -10.06
C ALA A 140 27.09 -9.32 -10.84
N PRO A 141 26.89 -8.75 -12.05
CA PRO A 141 25.68 -8.98 -12.82
C PRO A 141 25.41 -10.49 -12.81
N PRO A 142 24.19 -10.93 -12.45
CA PRO A 142 23.90 -12.34 -12.26
C PRO A 142 24.41 -13.07 -13.48
N SER A 143 25.43 -13.90 -13.28
CA SER A 143 26.04 -14.65 -14.35
C SER A 143 24.91 -15.44 -15.00
N LEU A 144 24.58 -15.07 -16.23
CA LEU A 144 23.49 -15.62 -17.02
C LEU A 144 23.69 -17.13 -17.15
N GLY A 145 23.20 -17.89 -16.18
CA GLY A 145 23.01 -19.32 -16.29
C GLY A 145 22.01 -19.53 -17.42
N MET A 146 22.49 -20.09 -18.52
CA MET A 146 21.74 -20.43 -19.73
C MET A 146 20.69 -21.51 -19.44
N ALA A 147 19.68 -21.19 -18.64
CA ALA A 147 18.53 -22.05 -18.41
C ALA A 147 17.34 -21.52 -19.23
N SER A 148 17.21 -22.08 -20.43
CA SER A 148 15.96 -22.32 -21.15
C SER A 148 14.98 -21.15 -21.36
N GLY A 149 15.25 -20.34 -22.38
CA GLY A 149 14.39 -20.31 -23.58
C GLY A 149 12.90 -19.99 -23.45
N GLY A 150 12.48 -19.13 -22.51
CA GLY A 150 11.08 -18.71 -22.39
C GLY A 150 10.91 -17.19 -22.30
N SER A 151 11.03 -16.47 -23.41
CA SER A 151 10.41 -15.15 -23.72
C SER A 151 10.34 -14.06 -22.61
N ALA A 152 11.22 -14.07 -21.61
CA ALA A 152 11.30 -13.01 -20.59
C ALA A 152 12.44 -12.02 -20.84
N ALA A 153 13.37 -12.34 -21.75
CA ALA A 153 14.61 -11.58 -21.98
C ALA A 153 14.43 -10.24 -22.72
N CYS A 154 13.23 -9.93 -23.24
CA CYS A 154 12.94 -8.67 -23.94
C CYS A 154 11.94 -7.76 -23.19
N ALA A 155 11.58 -8.08 -21.95
CA ALA A 155 10.74 -7.18 -21.17
C ALA A 155 11.55 -5.92 -20.82
N ASP A 156 11.07 -4.75 -21.28
CA ASP A 156 11.63 -3.45 -20.92
C ASP A 156 11.91 -3.41 -19.40
N ALA A 157 13.12 -3.01 -18.99
CA ALA A 157 13.52 -2.92 -17.59
C ALA A 157 12.57 -2.05 -16.74
N ARG A 158 11.75 -1.22 -17.39
CA ARG A 158 10.73 -0.34 -16.78
C ARG A 158 9.43 -1.07 -16.41
N TRP A 159 9.14 -2.22 -17.03
CA TRP A 159 7.88 -2.95 -16.83
C TRP A 159 7.64 -3.40 -15.39
N PRO A 160 8.64 -3.91 -14.64
CA PRO A 160 8.45 -4.29 -13.23
C PRO A 160 7.99 -3.13 -12.36
N LEU A 161 8.55 -1.93 -12.55
CA LEU A 161 8.19 -0.72 -11.82
C LEU A 161 6.73 -0.33 -12.10
N LEU A 162 6.36 -0.21 -13.37
CA LEU A 162 4.99 0.16 -13.76
C LEU A 162 3.94 -0.85 -13.27
N ARG A 163 4.26 -2.14 -13.25
CA ARG A 163 3.39 -3.18 -12.65
C ARG A 163 3.18 -2.96 -11.16
N ARG A 164 4.26 -2.75 -10.41
CA ARG A 164 4.17 -2.52 -8.97
C ARG A 164 3.40 -1.24 -8.66
N ALA A 165 3.78 -0.13 -9.28
CA ALA A 165 3.11 1.16 -9.11
C ALA A 165 1.62 1.09 -9.46
N SER A 166 1.26 0.39 -10.55
CA SER A 166 -0.15 0.16 -10.91
C SER A 166 -0.88 -0.61 -9.81
N ARG A 167 -0.36 -1.77 -9.39
CA ARG A 167 -0.97 -2.58 -8.31
C ARG A 167 -1.06 -1.81 -6.99
N LEU A 168 -0.03 -1.04 -6.65
CA LEU A 168 -0.01 -0.17 -5.48
C LEU A 168 -1.11 0.88 -5.57
N SER A 169 -1.27 1.53 -6.72
CA SER A 169 -2.30 2.56 -6.93
C SER A 169 -3.71 2.02 -6.69
N TRP A 170 -4.00 0.80 -7.17
CA TRP A 170 -5.29 0.14 -6.93
C TRP A 170 -5.45 -0.31 -5.48
N ALA A 171 -4.39 -0.84 -4.87
CA ALA A 171 -4.46 -1.32 -3.50
C ALA A 171 -4.63 -0.17 -2.50
N VAL A 172 -3.95 0.95 -2.69
CA VAL A 172 -4.14 2.17 -1.88
C VAL A 172 -5.56 2.70 -2.05
N ALA A 173 -6.09 2.76 -3.28
CA ALA A 173 -7.48 3.14 -3.53
C ALA A 173 -8.47 2.19 -2.83
N ALA A 174 -8.22 0.88 -2.85
CA ALA A 174 -9.10 -0.10 -2.21
C ALA A 174 -9.10 -0.02 -0.67
N VAL A 175 -7.96 0.34 -0.05
CA VAL A 175 -7.81 0.40 1.41
C VAL A 175 -8.26 1.74 1.98
N PHE A 176 -7.87 2.85 1.34
CA PHE A 176 -8.03 4.19 1.91
C PHE A 176 -9.20 4.98 1.31
N CYS A 177 -9.75 4.58 0.16
CA CYS A 177 -11.05 5.08 -0.28
C CYS A 177 -12.14 4.21 0.36
N GLU A 178 -12.36 4.47 1.65
CA GLU A 178 -13.39 3.91 2.53
C GLU A 178 -14.76 3.66 1.83
N PRO A 179 -15.53 2.65 2.28
CA PRO A 179 -16.90 2.41 1.80
C PRO A 179 -17.84 3.59 2.06
N GLU A 180 -17.53 4.46 3.03
CA GLU A 180 -18.33 5.63 3.35
C GLU A 180 -18.29 6.73 2.27
N ARG A 181 -17.31 6.67 1.34
CA ARG A 181 -17.21 7.62 0.22
C ARG A 181 -17.10 6.91 -1.12
N PRO A 182 -18.16 6.20 -1.55
CA PRO A 182 -18.13 5.41 -2.77
C PRO A 182 -17.87 6.26 -4.02
N ALA A 183 -18.28 7.54 -4.02
CA ALA A 183 -18.01 8.48 -5.11
C ALA A 183 -16.52 8.80 -5.26
N VAL A 184 -15.80 9.01 -4.15
CA VAL A 184 -14.35 9.29 -4.18
C VAL A 184 -13.60 8.05 -4.63
N ARG A 185 -13.98 6.87 -4.09
CA ARG A 185 -13.46 5.60 -4.55
C ARG A 185 -13.65 5.46 -6.06
N GLN A 186 -14.88 5.62 -6.55
CA GLN A 186 -15.20 5.51 -7.97
C GLN A 186 -14.38 6.47 -8.83
N ALA A 187 -14.26 7.75 -8.43
CA ALA A 187 -13.44 8.72 -9.15
C ALA A 187 -11.96 8.30 -9.24
N VAL A 188 -11.41 7.69 -8.19
CA VAL A 188 -10.04 7.15 -8.20
C VAL A 188 -9.93 5.90 -9.09
N LEU A 189 -10.94 5.03 -9.11
CA LEU A 189 -10.96 3.85 -9.97
C LEU A 189 -11.13 4.22 -11.46
N GLU A 190 -11.87 5.28 -11.76
CA GLU A 190 -12.09 5.82 -13.11
C GLU A 190 -10.87 6.57 -13.66
N GLU A 191 -9.97 7.00 -12.77
CA GLU A 191 -8.76 7.70 -13.17
C GLU A 191 -7.79 6.75 -13.90
N CYS A 192 -7.56 6.99 -15.19
CA CYS A 192 -6.67 6.15 -16.03
C CYS A 192 -5.17 6.32 -15.68
N SER A 193 -4.80 7.45 -15.05
CA SER A 193 -3.41 7.78 -14.75
C SER A 193 -2.94 7.17 -13.42
N ILE A 194 -1.92 6.30 -13.47
CA ILE A 194 -1.26 5.73 -12.29
C ILE A 194 -0.74 6.84 -11.37
N VAL A 195 -0.10 7.86 -11.93
CA VAL A 195 0.44 9.03 -11.21
C VAL A 195 -0.66 9.72 -10.42
N ARG A 196 -1.79 10.02 -11.08
CA ARG A 196 -2.91 10.72 -10.44
C ARG A 196 -3.57 9.87 -9.36
N ARG A 197 -3.75 8.57 -9.59
CA ARG A 197 -4.23 7.64 -8.54
C ARG A 197 -3.30 7.59 -7.33
N LEU A 198 -1.99 7.49 -7.54
CA LEU A 198 -1.00 7.50 -6.46
C LEU A 198 -1.00 8.83 -5.69
N ARG A 199 -1.09 9.98 -6.37
CA ARG A 199 -1.18 11.30 -5.72
C ARG A 199 -2.41 11.43 -4.84
N VAL A 200 -3.57 11.00 -5.34
CA VAL A 200 -4.80 10.99 -4.54
C VAL A 200 -4.64 10.07 -3.34
N GLY A 201 -4.17 8.84 -3.56
CA GLY A 201 -3.88 7.89 -2.48
C GLY A 201 -2.92 8.45 -1.42
N LEU A 202 -1.83 9.09 -1.84
CA LEU A 202 -0.86 9.74 -0.96
C LEU A 202 -1.51 10.84 -0.11
N GLY A 203 -2.28 11.74 -0.73
CA GLY A 203 -3.00 12.79 -0.01
C GLY A 203 -3.94 12.24 1.05
N TRP A 204 -4.61 11.12 0.77
CA TRP A 204 -5.45 10.41 1.73
C TRP A 204 -4.65 9.83 2.90
N VAL A 205 -3.57 9.10 2.63
CA VAL A 205 -2.71 8.52 3.67
C VAL A 205 -2.13 9.62 4.58
N LEU A 206 -1.70 10.75 4.00
CA LEU A 206 -1.20 11.90 4.76
C LEU A 206 -2.29 12.54 5.63
N GLY A 207 -3.52 12.67 5.13
CA GLY A 207 -4.65 13.15 5.91
C GLY A 207 -5.00 12.21 7.09
N GLN A 208 -4.98 10.89 6.88
CA GLN A 208 -5.20 9.93 7.96
C GLN A 208 -4.06 9.94 8.99
N ARG A 209 -2.82 10.09 8.51
CA ARG A 209 -1.63 10.25 9.35
C ARG A 209 -1.73 11.47 10.26
N SER A 210 -2.20 12.62 9.76
CA SER A 210 -2.32 13.83 10.58
C SER A 210 -3.39 13.68 11.67
N VAL A 211 -4.51 13.04 11.36
CA VAL A 211 -5.56 12.71 12.35
C VAL A 211 -5.02 11.77 13.43
N LEU A 212 -4.28 10.71 13.05
CA LEU A 212 -3.66 9.81 14.04
C LEU A 212 -2.58 10.50 14.87
N ALA A 213 -1.77 11.38 14.26
CA ALA A 213 -0.77 12.15 14.99
C ALA A 213 -1.41 13.10 16.01
N ALA A 214 -2.49 13.79 15.64
CA ALA A 214 -3.25 14.63 16.55
C ALA A 214 -3.83 13.80 17.72
N ARG A 215 -4.38 12.62 17.43
CA ARG A 215 -4.89 11.73 18.48
C ARG A 215 -3.79 11.21 19.41
N ALA A 216 -2.65 10.79 18.86
CA ALA A 216 -1.50 10.37 19.65
C ALA A 216 -0.97 11.50 20.56
N ALA A 217 -1.02 12.74 20.10
CA ALA A 217 -0.67 13.91 20.92
C ALA A 217 -1.66 14.11 22.08
N VAL A 218 -2.96 14.01 21.83
CA VAL A 218 -3.99 14.11 22.89
C VAL A 218 -3.85 13.00 23.93
N GLU A 219 -3.63 11.75 23.51
CA GLU A 219 -3.41 10.61 24.41
C GLU A 219 -2.10 10.74 25.21
N GLY A 220 -1.05 11.33 24.61
CA GLY A 220 0.20 11.62 25.31
C GLY A 220 0.07 12.72 26.38
N VAL A 221 -0.76 13.73 26.13
CA VAL A 221 -1.06 14.80 27.10
C VAL A 221 -1.85 14.25 28.29
N THR A 222 -2.80 13.33 28.06
CA THR A 222 -3.61 12.75 29.14
C THR A 222 -2.92 11.62 29.89
N GLY A 223 -2.04 10.84 29.24
CA GLY A 223 -1.28 9.75 29.86
C GLY A 223 0.01 10.17 30.58
N GLY A 224 0.56 11.35 30.26
CA GLY A 224 1.83 11.86 30.81
C GLY A 224 1.74 12.56 32.17
N GLY A 225 0.54 12.79 32.71
CA GLY A 225 0.32 13.45 34.00
C GLY A 225 0.40 12.54 35.24
N GLY A 226 0.76 11.25 35.07
CA GLY A 226 0.65 10.23 36.11
C GLY A 226 1.95 9.77 36.79
N SER A 227 3.11 10.37 36.54
CA SER A 227 4.37 9.92 37.17
C SER A 227 5.30 11.07 37.58
N SER A 228 4.76 11.95 38.43
CA SER A 228 5.55 12.86 39.26
C SER A 228 4.86 13.09 40.61
N GLY A 229 4.33 12.02 41.23
CA GLY A 229 4.17 11.94 42.68
C GLY A 229 5.08 10.80 43.12
N GLY A 230 6.16 11.02 43.86
CA GLY A 230 6.17 11.69 45.16
C GLY A 230 6.14 10.60 46.22
N GLY A 231 7.27 10.37 46.88
CA GLY A 231 7.42 9.41 47.99
C GLY A 231 8.59 8.45 47.76
N GLY A 232 9.71 8.53 48.46
CA GLY A 232 9.99 9.39 49.61
C GLY A 232 11.48 9.51 49.86
N ASP A 233 11.81 10.63 50.48
CA ASP A 233 12.80 10.71 51.54
C ASP A 233 12.82 9.42 52.37
N GLU A 234 13.90 8.64 52.25
CA GLU A 234 14.46 7.95 53.42
C GLU A 234 15.83 8.54 53.70
N ALA A 235 15.77 9.67 54.39
CA ALA A 235 16.81 10.04 55.33
C ALA A 235 16.80 9.01 56.48
N GLY A 236 17.81 8.16 56.52
CA GLY A 236 18.17 7.34 57.67
C GLY A 236 19.60 6.87 57.44
N GLY A 237 20.62 7.49 58.01
CA GLY A 237 20.81 7.53 59.45
C GLY A 237 21.62 6.30 59.83
N GLY A 238 22.95 6.44 59.88
CA GLY A 238 23.85 5.36 60.21
C GLY A 238 25.27 5.87 60.46
N GLY A 239 25.44 6.65 61.52
CA GLY A 239 26.74 6.80 62.16
C GLY A 239 27.06 5.52 62.94
N GLY A 240 28.34 5.16 62.98
CA GLY A 240 28.84 4.04 63.79
C GLY A 240 30.35 3.90 63.63
N ASP A 241 31.05 4.44 64.63
CA ASP A 241 32.46 4.28 65.08
C ASP A 241 33.64 4.35 64.09
#